data_AF-A0A2V8LUK3-F1
#
_entry.id   AF-A0A2V8LUK3-F1
#
_cell.length_a   1.000
_cell.length_b   1.000
_cell.length_c   1.000
_cell.angle_alpha   90.00
_cell.angle_beta   90.00
_cell.angle_gamma   90.00
#
_symmetry.space_group_name_H-M   'P 1'
#
loop_
_entity.id
_entity.type
_entity.pdbx_description
1 polymer ?
#
loop_
_entity_poly.entity_id
_entity_poly.type
_entity_poly.pdbx_seq_one_letter_code
_entity_poly.pdbx_strand_id
1 'polypeptide(L)'
;MKREAWYSVGGFPDLRASEDLIFFDEIERKGHKMGWAPAAMVHWEIHATLWRTIRRFVSFSSANVWAGQKRRWHYGVLRFYLFSLPFLALAAFVSAWWLLVPMAIQLVRVGKNIWCHREGRDPVWLLNPLRFAYVLLITIAIDLATFTGWLIALLKRGEAKRIRNHMLTRHNDET
;
A
#
# COMPACT_ATOMS: atom_id res chain seq x y z
N MET A 1 -22.46 4.49 -9.80
CA MET A 1 -22.18 3.10 -10.26
C MET A 1 -23.48 2.47 -10.77
N LYS A 2 -23.44 1.67 -11.84
CA LYS A 2 -24.61 0.93 -12.33
C LYS A 2 -24.87 -0.31 -11.45
N ARG A 3 -26.13 -0.57 -11.11
CA ARG A 3 -26.52 -1.73 -10.27
C ARG A 3 -26.20 -3.06 -10.93
N GLU A 4 -26.34 -3.16 -12.25
CA GLU A 4 -25.99 -4.36 -13.03
C GLU A 4 -24.53 -4.79 -12.81
N ALA A 5 -23.59 -3.84 -12.92
CA ALA A 5 -22.18 -4.11 -12.71
C ALA A 5 -21.91 -4.56 -11.25
N TRP A 6 -22.60 -3.95 -10.28
CA TRP A 6 -22.49 -4.34 -8.87
C TRP A 6 -22.95 -5.77 -8.61
N TYR A 7 -24.14 -6.13 -9.10
CA TYR A 7 -24.69 -7.47 -8.94
C TYR A 7 -23.90 -8.52 -9.72
N SER A 8 -23.33 -8.13 -10.87
CA SER A 8 -22.52 -9.05 -11.67
C SER A 8 -21.34 -9.61 -10.90
N VAL A 9 -20.73 -8.87 -9.96
CA VAL A 9 -19.57 -9.30 -9.17
C VAL A 9 -19.90 -9.64 -7.71
N GLY A 10 -21.18 -9.65 -7.32
CA GLY A 10 -21.58 -9.99 -5.95
C GLY A 10 -21.26 -8.94 -4.87
N GLY A 11 -21.00 -7.67 -5.24
CA GLY A 11 -20.69 -6.59 -4.29
C GLY A 11 -19.28 -6.64 -3.69
N PHE A 12 -19.01 -5.99 -2.56
CA PHE A 12 -17.69 -6.06 -1.92
C PHE A 12 -17.49 -7.40 -1.18
N PRO A 13 -16.29 -7.99 -1.20
CA PRO A 13 -15.99 -9.15 -0.37
C PRO A 13 -15.91 -8.71 1.10
N ASP A 14 -16.32 -9.56 2.03
CA ASP A 14 -16.28 -9.25 3.48
C ASP A 14 -14.84 -9.34 4.00
N LEU A 15 -14.06 -8.32 3.69
CA LEU A 15 -12.64 -8.22 4.00
C LEU A 15 -12.35 -6.88 4.66
N ARG A 16 -11.53 -6.92 5.71
CA ARG A 16 -11.15 -5.70 6.44
C ARG A 16 -10.34 -4.69 5.61
N ALA A 17 -9.70 -5.12 4.53
CA ALA A 17 -8.99 -4.26 3.60
C ALA A 17 -8.83 -4.95 2.24
N SER A 18 -8.53 -4.18 1.19
CA SER A 18 -8.39 -4.64 -0.20
C SER A 18 -9.70 -5.09 -0.86
N GLU A 19 -10.85 -4.90 -0.19
CA GLU A 19 -12.19 -5.18 -0.72
C GLU A 19 -12.45 -4.42 -2.03
N ASP A 20 -12.05 -3.15 -2.05
CA ASP A 20 -12.16 -2.21 -3.14
C ASP A 20 -11.31 -2.64 -4.34
N LEU A 21 -10.04 -2.97 -4.09
CA LEU A 21 -9.11 -3.44 -5.11
C LEU A 21 -9.57 -4.75 -5.76
N ILE A 22 -10.08 -5.69 -4.97
CA ILE A 22 -10.60 -6.96 -5.47
C ILE A 22 -11.85 -6.72 -6.31
N PHE A 23 -12.76 -5.89 -5.82
CA PHE A 23 -13.98 -5.52 -6.54
C PHE A 23 -13.67 -4.85 -7.88
N PHE A 24 -12.70 -3.93 -7.92
CA PHE A 24 -12.29 -3.30 -9.16
C PHE A 24 -11.68 -4.30 -10.15
N ASP A 25 -10.81 -5.20 -9.69
CA ASP A 25 -10.27 -6.27 -10.53
C ASP A 25 -11.39 -7.16 -11.09
N GLU A 26 -12.40 -7.49 -10.29
CA GLU A 26 -13.56 -8.29 -10.69
C GLU A 26 -14.43 -7.59 -11.75
N ILE A 27 -14.72 -6.30 -11.55
CA ILE A 27 -15.47 -5.47 -12.48
C ILE A 27 -14.75 -5.40 -13.83
N GLU A 28 -13.43 -5.19 -13.83
CA GLU A 28 -12.61 -5.17 -15.04
C GLU A 28 -12.59 -6.54 -15.74
N ARG A 29 -12.43 -7.64 -14.99
CA ARG A 29 -12.49 -9.00 -15.54
C ARG A 29 -13.83 -9.34 -16.17
N LYS A 30 -14.96 -8.82 -15.65
CA LYS A 30 -16.30 -8.97 -16.26
C LYS A 30 -16.54 -8.02 -17.44
N GLY A 31 -15.51 -7.29 -17.89
CA GLY A 31 -15.56 -6.44 -19.09
C GLY A 31 -16.26 -5.09 -18.87
N HIS A 32 -16.55 -4.72 -17.62
CA HIS A 32 -17.10 -3.42 -17.32
C HIS A 32 -16.02 -2.34 -17.37
N LYS A 33 -16.39 -1.16 -17.86
CA LYS A 33 -15.49 -0.01 -17.95
C LYS A 33 -15.56 0.83 -16.68
N MET A 34 -14.40 1.24 -16.18
CA MET A 34 -14.30 2.24 -15.13
C MET A 34 -14.30 3.64 -15.74
N GLY A 35 -15.00 4.57 -15.09
CA GLY A 35 -15.05 5.98 -15.48
C GLY A 35 -14.43 6.87 -14.41
N TRP A 36 -13.78 7.96 -14.81
CA TRP A 36 -13.26 8.96 -13.89
C TRP A 36 -14.30 10.05 -13.64
N ALA A 37 -14.55 10.39 -12.37
CA ALA A 37 -15.50 11.43 -11.98
C ALA A 37 -14.74 12.58 -11.27
N PRO A 38 -14.12 13.52 -12.01
CA PRO A 38 -13.25 14.53 -11.42
C PRO A 38 -13.98 15.52 -10.50
N ALA A 39 -15.29 15.67 -10.66
CA ALA A 39 -16.12 16.52 -9.79
C ALA A 39 -16.63 15.80 -8.53
N ALA A 40 -16.36 14.49 -8.37
CA ALA A 40 -16.74 13.77 -7.17
C ALA A 40 -15.92 14.27 -5.99
N MET A 41 -16.60 14.73 -4.94
CA MET A 41 -15.97 15.21 -3.72
C MET A 41 -16.09 14.15 -2.62
N VAL A 42 -14.98 13.87 -1.96
CA VAL A 42 -14.91 12.99 -0.79
C VAL A 42 -14.35 13.79 0.37
N HIS A 43 -15.04 13.75 1.51
CA HIS A 43 -14.53 14.32 2.75
C HIS A 43 -13.78 13.24 3.52
N TRP A 44 -12.47 13.44 3.72
CA TRP A 44 -11.62 12.48 4.42
C TRP A 44 -11.36 12.93 5.85
N GLU A 45 -11.70 12.08 6.82
CA GLU A 45 -11.27 12.24 8.19
C GLU A 45 -9.95 11.48 8.42
N ILE A 46 -8.85 12.24 8.46
CA ILE A 46 -7.53 11.67 8.75
C ILE A 46 -7.39 11.55 10.27
N HIS A 47 -7.04 10.35 10.75
CA HIS A 47 -6.80 10.15 12.17
C HIS A 47 -5.56 10.92 12.62
N ALA A 48 -5.70 11.71 13.69
CA ALA A 48 -4.72 12.73 14.07
C ALA A 48 -3.35 12.22 14.57
N THR A 49 -3.14 10.92 14.74
CA THR A 49 -1.89 10.40 15.35
C THR A 49 -1.16 9.38 14.49
N LEU A 50 0.18 9.52 14.49
CA LEU A 50 1.10 8.64 13.78
C LEU A 50 0.92 7.18 14.21
N TRP A 51 0.71 6.92 15.51
CA TRP A 51 0.55 5.57 16.03
C TRP A 51 -0.75 4.89 15.57
N ARG A 52 -1.87 5.62 15.52
CA ARG A 52 -3.13 5.08 14.96
C ARG A 52 -2.98 4.79 13.47
N THR A 53 -2.26 5.64 12.77
CA THR A 53 -1.90 5.42 11.36
C THR A 53 -1.10 4.13 11.19
N ILE A 54 0.00 3.95 11.93
CA ILE A 54 0.81 2.72 11.90
C ILE A 54 -0.06 1.48 12.14
N ARG A 55 -0.89 1.45 13.20
CA ARG A 55 -1.75 0.30 13.50
C ARG A 55 -2.73 -0.03 12.36
N ARG A 56 -3.29 1.00 11.72
CA ARG A 56 -4.15 0.85 10.54
C ARG A 56 -3.37 0.23 9.38
N PHE A 57 -2.18 0.75 9.08
CA PHE A 57 -1.31 0.24 8.02
C PHE A 57 -0.84 -1.20 8.28
N VAL A 58 -0.56 -1.58 9.53
CA VAL A 58 -0.27 -2.98 9.91
C VAL A 58 -1.46 -3.89 9.58
N SER A 59 -2.67 -3.49 9.98
CA SER A 59 -3.90 -4.26 9.73
C SER A 59 -4.19 -4.40 8.23
N PHE A 60 -3.99 -3.33 7.47
CA PHE A 60 -4.16 -3.31 6.02
C PHE A 60 -3.10 -4.15 5.31
N SER A 61 -1.86 -4.10 5.78
CA SER A 61 -0.77 -4.94 5.28
C SER A 61 -1.08 -6.43 5.48
N SER A 62 -1.51 -6.84 6.68
CA SER A 62 -1.85 -8.25 6.93
C SER A 62 -3.04 -8.73 6.11
N ALA A 63 -4.09 -7.91 5.99
CA ALA A 63 -5.28 -8.25 5.20
C ALA A 63 -4.96 -8.38 3.71
N ASN A 64 -4.15 -7.47 3.15
CA ASN A 64 -3.67 -7.57 1.76
C ASN A 64 -2.89 -8.87 1.50
N VAL A 65 -2.03 -9.29 2.44
CA VAL A 65 -1.26 -10.54 2.29
C VAL A 65 -2.18 -11.75 2.31
N TRP A 66 -3.16 -11.79 3.22
CA TRP A 66 -4.14 -12.88 3.26
C TRP A 66 -5.02 -12.94 2.02
N ALA A 67 -5.37 -11.78 1.45
CA ALA A 67 -6.08 -11.65 0.19
C ALA A 67 -5.24 -11.95 -1.07
N GLY A 68 -3.94 -12.28 -0.91
CA GLY A 68 -3.05 -12.58 -2.03
C GLY A 68 -2.53 -11.36 -2.80
N GLN A 69 -2.84 -10.14 -2.35
CA GLN A 69 -2.50 -8.87 -3.00
C GLN A 69 -1.06 -8.37 -2.72
N LYS A 70 -0.18 -9.25 -2.22
CA LYS A 70 1.21 -8.95 -1.85
C LYS A 70 2.06 -8.31 -2.96
N ARG A 71 1.73 -8.57 -4.23
CA ARG A 71 2.49 -8.06 -5.39
C ARG A 71 2.34 -6.56 -5.59
N ARG A 72 1.19 -5.98 -5.20
CA ARG A 72 0.86 -4.57 -5.46
C ARG A 72 1.62 -3.60 -4.56
N TRP A 73 1.89 -4.00 -3.31
CA TRP A 73 2.47 -3.10 -2.31
C TRP A 73 3.76 -3.67 -1.71
N HIS A 74 3.73 -4.87 -1.13
CA HIS A 74 4.85 -5.42 -0.35
C HIS A 74 6.11 -5.65 -1.17
N TYR A 75 5.98 -6.05 -2.44
CA TYR A 75 7.14 -6.32 -3.30
C TYR A 75 7.90 -5.05 -3.66
N GLY A 76 7.23 -3.91 -3.80
CA GLY A 76 7.90 -2.62 -4.03
C GLY A 76 8.79 -2.24 -2.84
N VAL A 77 8.25 -2.37 -1.62
CA VAL A 77 8.98 -2.12 -0.37
C VAL A 77 10.14 -3.10 -0.22
N LEU A 78 9.88 -4.41 -0.39
CA LEU A 78 10.91 -5.44 -0.27
C LEU A 78 12.07 -5.23 -1.25
N ARG A 79 11.80 -4.90 -2.52
CA ARG A 79 12.84 -4.65 -3.53
C ARG A 79 13.74 -3.49 -3.13
N PHE A 80 13.17 -2.41 -2.58
CA PHE A 80 13.95 -1.27 -2.11
C PHE A 80 14.92 -1.67 -0.97
N TYR A 81 14.43 -2.42 0.02
CA TYR A 81 15.29 -2.86 1.14
C TYR A 81 16.30 -3.92 0.72
N LEU A 82 15.93 -4.88 -0.14
CA LEU A 82 16.86 -5.86 -0.70
C LEU A 82 17.97 -5.19 -1.52
N PHE A 83 17.62 -4.19 -2.32
CA PHE A 83 18.60 -3.39 -3.05
C PHE A 83 19.54 -2.63 -2.10
N SER A 84 19.04 -2.21 -0.94
CA SER A 84 19.84 -1.47 0.04
C SER A 84 20.83 -2.37 0.81
N LEU A 85 20.56 -3.66 0.95
CA LEU A 85 21.39 -4.59 1.77
C LEU A 85 22.87 -4.65 1.36
N PRO A 86 23.25 -4.78 0.07
CA PRO A 86 24.64 -4.77 -0.34
C PRO A 86 25.38 -3.49 0.08
N PHE A 87 24.71 -2.33 -0.01
CA PHE A 87 25.29 -1.05 0.39
C PHE A 87 25.46 -0.94 1.91
N LEU A 88 24.54 -1.53 2.69
CA LEU A 88 24.71 -1.64 4.14
C LEU A 88 25.91 -2.55 4.48
N ALA A 89 26.10 -3.65 3.77
CA ALA A 89 27.26 -4.52 3.95
C ALA A 89 28.57 -3.80 3.59
N LEU A 90 28.63 -3.14 2.44
CA LEU A 90 29.76 -2.30 2.04
C LEU A 90 30.02 -1.17 3.06
N ALA A 91 28.97 -0.61 3.64
CA ALA A 91 29.12 0.40 4.67
C ALA A 91 29.76 -0.13 5.96
N ALA A 92 29.37 -1.33 6.38
CA ALA A 92 29.89 -1.97 7.58
C ALA A 92 31.33 -2.45 7.43
N PHE A 93 31.72 -2.96 6.26
CA PHE A 93 33.02 -3.60 6.04
C PHE A 93 34.03 -2.75 5.27
N VAL A 94 33.60 -1.76 4.51
CA VAL A 94 34.48 -0.93 3.65
C VAL A 94 34.47 0.53 4.07
N SER A 95 33.30 1.19 4.03
CA SER A 95 33.21 2.62 4.37
C SER A 95 31.78 3.11 4.52
N ALA A 96 31.51 3.91 5.56
CA ALA A 96 30.19 4.51 5.80
C ALA A 96 29.65 5.35 4.62
N TRP A 97 30.50 5.84 3.70
CA TRP A 97 30.07 6.56 2.50
C TRP A 97 29.12 5.76 1.60
N TRP A 98 29.17 4.42 1.65
CA TRP A 98 28.23 3.57 0.91
C TRP A 98 26.77 3.73 1.37
N LEU A 99 26.52 4.26 2.57
CA LEU A 99 25.17 4.60 3.05
C LEU A 99 24.55 5.78 2.29
N LEU A 100 25.34 6.60 1.60
CA LEU A 100 24.81 7.69 0.78
C LEU A 100 23.90 7.18 -0.34
N VAL A 101 24.16 5.98 -0.88
CA VAL A 101 23.36 5.41 -1.97
C VAL A 101 21.91 5.11 -1.52
N PRO A 102 21.66 4.25 -0.51
CA PRO A 102 20.30 4.00 -0.05
C PRO A 102 19.64 5.26 0.53
N MET A 103 20.43 6.16 1.15
CA MET A 103 19.92 7.45 1.63
C MET A 103 19.42 8.31 0.46
N ALA A 104 20.21 8.49 -0.60
CA ALA A 104 19.81 9.27 -1.78
C ALA A 104 18.55 8.70 -2.44
N ILE A 105 18.45 7.37 -2.57
CA ILE A 105 17.26 6.73 -3.14
C ILE A 105 16.03 6.97 -2.26
N GLN A 106 16.18 6.89 -0.94
CA GLN A 106 15.09 7.20 -0.01
C GLN A 106 14.63 8.66 -0.16
N LEU A 107 15.57 9.60 -0.32
CA LEU A 107 15.25 11.01 -0.59
C LEU A 107 14.51 11.17 -1.92
N VAL A 108 14.97 10.50 -3.00
CA VAL A 108 14.28 10.53 -4.30
C VAL A 108 12.86 9.95 -4.19
N ARG A 109 12.67 8.85 -3.43
CA ARG A 109 11.37 8.24 -3.20
C ARG A 109 10.41 9.20 -2.47
N VAL A 110 10.89 9.91 -1.45
CA VAL A 110 10.11 10.93 -0.73
C VAL A 110 9.79 12.10 -1.66
N GLY A 111 10.79 12.62 -2.39
CA GLY A 111 10.59 13.70 -3.37
C GLY A 111 9.56 13.36 -4.44
N LYS A 112 9.62 12.14 -4.99
CA LYS A 112 8.62 11.62 -5.94
C LYS A 112 7.22 11.55 -5.33
N ASN A 113 7.09 11.06 -4.09
CA ASN A 113 5.81 11.01 -3.40
C ASN A 113 5.20 12.41 -3.24
N ILE A 114 6.00 13.39 -2.80
CA ILE A 114 5.54 14.78 -2.66
C ILE A 114 5.18 15.37 -4.04
N TRP A 115 5.97 15.11 -5.08
CA TRP A 115 5.73 15.59 -6.44
C TRP A 115 4.42 15.06 -7.03
N CYS A 116 4.18 13.75 -6.93
CA CYS A 116 2.97 13.12 -7.47
C CYS A 116 1.70 13.59 -6.76
N HIS A 117 1.79 13.98 -5.49
CA HIS A 117 0.66 14.46 -4.68
C HIS A 117 0.68 15.98 -4.47
N ARG A 118 1.32 16.74 -5.38
CA ARG A 118 1.41 18.20 -5.27
C ARG A 118 0.09 18.92 -5.54
N GLU A 119 -0.89 18.26 -6.15
CA GLU A 119 -2.25 18.81 -6.40
C GLU A 119 -2.23 20.23 -7.03
N GLY A 120 -1.33 20.46 -8.00
CA GLY A 120 -1.19 21.75 -8.67
C GLY A 120 -0.39 22.82 -7.91
N ARG A 121 0.17 22.52 -6.74
CA ARG A 121 1.00 23.45 -5.95
C ARG A 121 2.39 23.68 -6.57
N ASP A 122 2.98 24.82 -6.21
CA ASP A 122 4.27 25.29 -6.73
C ASP A 122 5.46 24.41 -6.35
N PRO A 123 6.54 24.36 -7.16
CA PRO A 123 7.75 23.60 -6.85
C PRO A 123 8.43 24.02 -5.53
N VAL A 124 8.32 25.29 -5.13
CA VAL A 124 8.87 25.80 -3.86
C VAL A 124 8.21 25.12 -2.66
N TRP A 125 6.96 24.69 -2.80
CA TRP A 125 6.26 23.89 -1.81
C TRP A 125 6.98 22.55 -1.57
N LEU A 126 7.67 21.98 -2.55
CA LEU A 126 8.37 20.70 -2.40
C LEU A 126 9.65 20.83 -1.57
N LEU A 127 10.28 22.01 -1.59
CA LEU A 127 11.57 22.27 -0.94
C LEU A 127 11.43 22.57 0.55
N ASN A 128 10.23 22.52 1.12
CA ASN A 128 10.03 22.73 2.55
C ASN A 128 10.67 21.58 3.36
N PRO A 129 11.73 21.86 4.17
CA PRO A 129 12.48 20.81 4.86
C PRO A 129 11.65 20.09 5.93
N LEU A 130 10.74 20.81 6.61
CA LEU A 130 9.84 20.21 7.62
C LEU A 130 8.87 19.23 6.97
N ARG A 131 8.30 19.58 5.82
CA ARG A 131 7.43 18.68 5.05
C ARG A 131 8.20 17.44 4.60
N PHE A 132 9.41 17.64 4.09
CA PHE A 132 10.25 16.55 3.64
C PHE A 132 10.55 15.58 4.79
N ALA A 133 10.96 16.10 5.95
CA ALA A 133 11.20 15.31 7.16
C ALA A 133 9.95 14.55 7.63
N TYR A 134 8.78 15.19 7.58
CA TYR A 134 7.52 14.58 7.98
C TYR A 134 7.11 13.43 7.03
N VAL A 135 7.20 13.63 5.72
CA VAL A 135 6.89 12.59 4.72
C VAL A 135 7.90 11.45 4.78
N LEU A 136 9.18 11.76 5.03
CA LEU A 136 10.20 10.74 5.28
C LEU A 136 9.84 9.88 6.50
N LEU A 137 9.52 10.50 7.64
CA LEU A 137 9.13 9.80 8.86
C LEU A 137 7.90 8.91 8.63
N ILE A 138 6.86 9.44 7.97
CA ILE A 138 5.66 8.68 7.63
C ILE A 138 6.00 7.51 6.69
N THR A 139 6.85 7.72 5.69
CA THR A 139 7.23 6.67 4.73
C THR A 139 7.94 5.52 5.45
N ILE A 140 8.89 5.83 6.33
CA ILE A 140 9.59 4.82 7.14
C ILE A 140 8.62 4.09 8.08
N ALA A 141 7.72 4.82 8.74
CA ALA A 141 6.72 4.26 9.62
C ALA A 141 5.76 3.31 8.89
N ILE A 142 5.35 3.67 7.66
CA ILE A 142 4.51 2.84 6.79
C ILE A 142 5.29 1.60 6.34
N ASP A 143 6.55 1.73 5.92
CA ASP A 143 7.37 0.59 5.51
C ASP A 143 7.55 -0.42 6.65
N LEU A 144 7.80 0.07 7.87
CA LEU A 144 7.85 -0.76 9.07
C LEU A 144 6.50 -1.46 9.31
N ALA A 145 5.39 -0.73 9.23
CA ALA A 145 4.05 -1.29 9.34
C ALA A 145 3.76 -2.36 8.27
N THR A 146 4.25 -2.16 7.05
CA THR A 146 4.14 -3.13 5.96
C THR A 146 4.84 -4.44 6.33
N PHE A 147 6.09 -4.38 6.80
CA PHE A 147 6.81 -5.60 7.22
C PHE A 147 6.17 -6.27 8.45
N THR A 148 5.75 -5.50 9.45
CA THR A 148 5.06 -6.04 10.63
C THR A 148 3.77 -6.75 10.24
N GLY A 149 2.94 -6.13 9.40
CA GLY A 149 1.70 -6.75 8.92
C GLY A 149 1.96 -8.00 8.08
N TRP A 150 3.03 -8.00 7.28
CA TRP A 150 3.43 -9.18 6.51
C TRP A 150 3.87 -10.33 7.42
N LEU A 151 4.69 -10.05 8.43
CA LEU A 151 5.12 -11.05 9.41
C LEU A 151 3.92 -11.65 10.16
N ILE A 152 3.00 -10.81 10.64
CA ILE A 152 1.76 -11.27 11.29
C ILE A 152 0.97 -12.19 10.36
N ALA A 153 0.87 -11.83 9.08
CA ALA A 153 0.14 -12.64 8.11
C ALA A 153 0.79 -14.01 7.85
N LEU A 154 2.13 -14.06 7.82
CA LEU A 154 2.88 -15.32 7.67
C LEU A 154 2.76 -16.23 8.89
N LEU A 155 2.68 -15.65 10.09
CA LEU A 155 2.48 -16.38 11.34
C LEU A 155 1.04 -16.90 11.47
N LYS A 156 0.04 -16.12 11.04
CA LYS A 156 -1.39 -16.47 11.10
C LYS A 156 -1.89 -17.11 9.80
N ARG A 157 -1.35 -18.27 9.42
CA ARG A 157 -1.74 -18.96 8.18
C ARG A 157 -3.21 -19.43 8.14
N GLY A 158 -3.82 -19.65 9.31
CA GLY A 158 -5.25 -20.01 9.40
C GLY A 158 -6.18 -18.93 8.85
N GLU A 159 -5.86 -17.66 9.08
CA GLU A 159 -6.60 -16.51 8.55
C GLU A 159 -6.53 -16.46 7.02
N ALA A 160 -5.35 -16.72 6.45
CA ALA A 160 -5.16 -16.81 5.00
C ALA A 160 -6.02 -17.92 4.39
N LYS A 161 -6.10 -19.09 5.05
CA LYS A 161 -6.95 -20.20 4.61
C LYS A 161 -8.43 -19.83 4.69
N ARG A 162 -8.87 -19.17 5.78
CA ARG A 162 -10.26 -18.70 5.95
C ARG A 162 -10.64 -17.73 4.84
N ILE A 163 -9.82 -16.70 4.62
CA ILE A 163 -10.05 -15.70 3.57
C ILE A 163 -10.08 -16.36 2.20
N ARG A 164 -9.11 -17.22 1.87
CA ARG A 164 -9.11 -17.94 0.60
C ARG A 164 -10.36 -18.79 0.40
N ASN A 165 -10.81 -19.50 1.43
CA ASN A 165 -12.04 -20.29 1.35
C ASN A 165 -13.27 -19.41 1.12
N HIS A 166 -13.36 -18.26 1.79
CA HIS A 166 -14.43 -17.28 1.58
C HIS A 166 -14.43 -16.72 0.15
N MET A 167 -13.25 -16.46 -0.42
CA MET A 167 -13.14 -16.03 -1.82
C MET A 167 -13.57 -17.13 -2.81
N LEU A 168 -13.27 -18.41 -2.50
CA LEU A 168 -13.65 -19.55 -3.35
C LEU A 168 -15.16 -19.83 -3.31
N THR A 169 -15.79 -19.77 -2.14
CA THR A 169 -17.25 -19.96 -2.03
C THR A 169 -18.01 -18.91 -2.82
N ARG A 170 -17.56 -17.65 -2.73
CA ARG A 170 -18.15 -16.55 -3.49
C ARG A 170 -18.09 -16.79 -5.01
N HIS A 171 -17.00 -17.37 -5.53
CA HIS A 171 -16.89 -17.61 -6.96
C HIS A 171 -17.77 -18.79 -7.43
N ASN A 172 -18.00 -19.79 -6.57
CA ASN A 172 -18.85 -20.93 -6.89
C ASN A 172 -20.35 -20.59 -6.86
N ASP A 173 -20.77 -19.61 -6.05
CA ASP A 173 -22.15 -19.11 -6.07
C ASP A 173 -22.47 -18.29 -7.35
N GLU A 174 -21.46 -18.00 -8.18
CA GLU A 174 -21.59 -17.25 -9.45
C GLU A 174 -21.60 -18.13 -10.71
N THR A 175 -21.40 -19.45 -10.60
CA THR A 175 -21.50 -20.43 -11.71
C THR A 175 -22.80 -21.21 -11.66
#